data_AF-A0AAN8HAV8-F1
#
_entry.id   AF-A0AAN8HAV8-F1
#
_cell.length_a   1.000
_cell.length_b   1.000
_cell.length_c   1.000
_cell.angle_alpha   90.00
_cell.angle_beta   90.00
_cell.angle_gamma   90.00
#
_symmetry.space_group_name_H-M   'P 1'
#
loop_
_entity.id
_entity.type
_entity.pdbx_description
1 polymer ?
#
loop_
_entity_poly.entity_id
_entity_poly.type
_entity_poly.pdbx_seq_one_letter_code
_entity_poly.pdbx_strand_id
1 'polypeptide(L)'
;MTMSLSDKQPTENESLKRSREKQKKEDAWKPDGPKDPFSMLDSLPESKQQEIQKALHLFSLGPTLPKTVQQAKKHTYHFWETQPVPRLGDSVETHGPIVEGEASVRMEPYSLPQGFSWDTLDLSNPSVLKELCTLRNENYREEDDNTMRFEFSSDYLQWALQPPNWLAQ
;
A
#
# COMPACT_ATOMS: atom_id res chain seq x y z
N MET A 1 2.32 -47.55 45.20
CA MET A 1 2.20 -48.29 43.92
C MET A 1 3.59 -48.73 43.47
N THR A 2 3.65 -49.91 42.89
CA THR A 2 4.80 -50.81 42.69
C THR A 2 5.73 -50.47 41.53
N MET A 3 6.89 -51.13 41.56
CA MET A 3 8.13 -51.02 40.77
C MET A 3 8.09 -51.49 39.29
N SER A 4 9.21 -51.18 38.61
CA SER A 4 9.92 -51.94 37.54
C SER A 4 9.51 -51.67 36.08
N LEU A 5 10.37 -51.25 35.14
CA LEU A 5 11.69 -51.69 34.60
C LEU A 5 11.69 -53.00 33.77
N SER A 6 12.13 -52.82 32.51
CA SER A 6 13.02 -53.68 31.69
C SER A 6 12.49 -54.63 30.60
N ASP A 7 13.04 -54.38 29.40
CA ASP A 7 13.70 -55.28 28.43
C ASP A 7 12.94 -56.38 27.68
N LYS A 8 12.97 -56.30 26.34
CA LYS A 8 13.75 -57.19 25.44
C LYS A 8 13.47 -56.95 23.93
N GLN A 9 14.56 -56.74 23.18
CA GLN A 9 14.73 -56.91 21.72
C GLN A 9 14.83 -58.42 21.36
N PRO A 10 15.21 -58.87 20.14
CA PRO A 10 14.68 -58.67 18.78
C PRO A 10 14.38 -60.03 18.09
N THR A 11 13.82 -60.07 16.88
CA THR A 11 14.11 -61.17 15.91
C THR A 11 14.15 -60.63 14.48
N GLU A 12 15.31 -60.83 13.85
CA GLU A 12 15.59 -60.67 12.43
C GLU A 12 14.87 -61.74 11.59
N ASN A 13 14.42 -61.40 10.37
CA ASN A 13 15.05 -61.91 9.15
C ASN A 13 14.36 -61.44 7.85
N GLU A 14 15.19 -60.82 7.01
CA GLU A 14 15.30 -60.94 5.55
C GLU A 14 14.05 -60.95 4.62
N SER A 15 13.93 -59.83 3.90
CA SER A 15 13.83 -59.68 2.43
C SER A 15 13.04 -60.69 1.59
N LEU A 16 12.13 -60.17 0.75
CA LEU A 16 12.08 -60.47 -0.70
C LEU A 16 11.20 -59.47 -1.47
N LYS A 17 11.76 -58.94 -2.55
CA LYS A 17 11.20 -58.00 -3.53
C LYS A 17 9.94 -58.54 -4.21
N ARG A 18 8.95 -57.68 -4.49
CA ARG A 18 8.17 -57.76 -5.76
C ARG A 18 7.43 -56.47 -6.10
N SER A 19 7.87 -55.91 -7.21
CA SER A 19 7.27 -54.86 -8.05
C SER A 19 5.83 -55.16 -8.46
N ARG A 20 4.96 -54.16 -8.43
CA ARG A 20 3.75 -54.12 -9.26
C ARG A 20 3.38 -52.68 -9.63
N GLU A 21 3.76 -52.36 -10.85
CA GLU A 21 3.28 -51.32 -11.74
C GLU A 21 1.75 -51.14 -11.63
N LYS A 22 1.30 -49.90 -11.39
CA LYS A 22 -0.11 -49.52 -11.53
C LYS A 22 -0.19 -48.38 -12.54
N GLN A 23 -0.67 -48.74 -13.73
CA GLN A 23 -1.12 -47.84 -14.78
C GLN A 23 -2.09 -46.78 -14.21
N LYS A 24 -1.80 -45.52 -14.52
CA LYS A 24 -2.68 -44.39 -14.22
C LYS A 24 -3.78 -44.38 -15.28
N LYS A 25 -4.99 -44.76 -14.85
CA LYS A 25 -6.20 -44.81 -15.69
C LYS A 25 -6.64 -43.37 -15.97
N GLU A 26 -6.75 -43.01 -17.25
CA GLU A 26 -7.35 -41.75 -17.69
C GLU A 26 -8.87 -41.84 -17.53
N ASP A 27 -9.45 -41.04 -16.65
CA ASP A 27 -10.90 -40.87 -16.54
C ASP A 27 -11.33 -39.73 -17.48
N ALA A 28 -11.90 -40.12 -18.61
CA ALA A 28 -12.24 -39.29 -19.76
C ALA A 28 -13.51 -38.41 -19.61
N TRP A 29 -14.02 -38.16 -18.40
CA TRP A 29 -15.32 -37.49 -18.23
C TRP A 29 -15.34 -36.54 -17.03
N LYS A 30 -14.90 -35.29 -17.22
CA LYS A 30 -15.47 -34.12 -16.53
C LYS A 30 -15.57 -32.96 -17.52
N PRO A 31 -16.75 -32.30 -17.64
CA PRO A 31 -16.88 -31.12 -18.48
C PRO A 31 -15.97 -30.02 -17.93
N ASP A 32 -15.24 -29.34 -18.82
CA ASP A 32 -14.31 -28.24 -18.51
C ASP A 32 -14.99 -27.20 -17.60
N GLY A 33 -14.72 -27.29 -16.29
CA GLY A 33 -14.95 -26.19 -15.36
C GLY A 33 -13.93 -25.07 -15.63
N PRO A 34 -14.11 -23.87 -15.04
CA PRO A 34 -13.13 -22.80 -15.16
C PRO A 34 -11.76 -23.33 -14.71
N LYS A 35 -10.83 -23.46 -15.66
CA LYS A 35 -9.47 -23.94 -15.39
C LYS A 35 -8.83 -22.95 -14.43
N ASP A 36 -8.23 -23.49 -13.37
CA ASP A 36 -7.57 -22.67 -12.36
C ASP A 36 -6.49 -21.81 -13.05
N PRO A 37 -6.46 -20.48 -12.82
CA PRO A 37 -5.55 -19.57 -13.52
C PRO A 37 -4.07 -19.96 -13.40
N PHE A 38 -3.68 -20.54 -12.26
CA PHE A 38 -2.30 -20.99 -12.03
C PHE A 38 -2.01 -22.28 -12.81
N SER A 39 -2.95 -23.22 -12.84
CA SER A 39 -2.82 -24.42 -13.67
C SER A 39 -2.70 -24.11 -15.17
N MET A 40 -3.38 -23.06 -15.65
CA MET A 40 -3.24 -22.58 -17.02
C MET A 40 -1.87 -21.94 -17.26
N LEU A 41 -1.36 -21.17 -16.30
CA LEU A 41 -0.03 -20.56 -16.38
C LEU A 41 1.06 -21.62 -16.44
N ASP A 42 0.99 -22.65 -15.58
CA ASP A 42 1.94 -23.77 -15.54
C ASP A 42 1.92 -24.63 -16.81
N SER A 43 0.78 -24.65 -17.51
CA SER A 43 0.64 -25.36 -18.79
C SER A 43 1.26 -24.62 -19.99
N LEU A 44 1.63 -23.34 -19.82
CA LEU A 44 2.26 -22.55 -20.89
C LEU A 44 3.75 -22.86 -21.01
N PRO A 45 4.34 -22.73 -22.22
CA PRO A 45 5.78 -22.80 -22.40
C PRO A 45 6.51 -21.76 -21.54
N GLU A 46 7.69 -22.10 -21.04
CA GLU A 46 8.55 -21.24 -20.19
C GLU A 46 8.72 -19.82 -20.78
N SER A 47 8.88 -19.71 -22.11
CA SER A 47 8.97 -18.40 -22.79
C SER A 47 7.74 -17.51 -22.56
N LYS A 48 6.54 -18.10 -22.56
CA LYS A 48 5.27 -17.38 -22.38
C LYS A 48 5.03 -17.04 -20.92
N GLN A 49 5.42 -17.92 -20.00
CA GLN A 49 5.42 -17.63 -18.56
C GLN A 49 6.36 -16.45 -18.25
N GLN A 50 7.57 -16.45 -18.82
CA GLN A 50 8.51 -15.34 -18.66
C GLN A 50 8.01 -14.04 -19.30
N GLU A 51 7.34 -14.09 -20.44
CA GLU A 51 6.69 -12.91 -21.04
C GLU A 51 5.62 -12.34 -20.11
N ILE A 52 4.77 -13.19 -19.51
CA ILE A 52 3.73 -12.78 -18.56
C ILE A 52 4.37 -12.19 -17.29
N GLN A 53 5.41 -12.81 -16.74
CA GLN A 53 6.15 -12.28 -15.59
C GLN A 53 6.79 -10.93 -15.90
N LYS A 54 7.40 -10.77 -17.08
CA LYS A 54 7.96 -9.50 -17.56
C LYS A 54 6.88 -8.43 -17.75
N ALA A 55 5.71 -8.80 -18.28
CA ALA A 55 4.59 -7.89 -18.45
C ALA A 55 4.01 -7.46 -17.09
N LEU A 56 3.78 -8.40 -16.16
CA LEU A 56 3.35 -8.10 -14.79
C LEU A 56 4.36 -7.21 -14.06
N HIS A 57 5.65 -7.50 -14.21
CA HIS A 57 6.71 -6.64 -13.68
C HIS A 57 6.62 -5.24 -14.30
N LEU A 58 6.47 -5.12 -15.62
CA LEU A 58 6.33 -3.86 -16.33
C LEU A 58 5.07 -3.06 -15.92
N PHE A 59 3.95 -3.73 -15.67
CA PHE A 59 2.73 -3.10 -15.14
C PHE A 59 2.89 -2.67 -13.67
N SER A 60 3.66 -3.43 -12.89
CA SER A 60 4.04 -3.06 -11.52
C SER A 60 5.01 -1.87 -11.46
N LEU A 61 5.72 -1.58 -12.55
CA LEU A 61 6.59 -0.41 -12.71
C LEU A 61 5.83 0.90 -13.03
N GLY A 62 4.50 0.94 -12.90
CA GLY A 62 3.79 2.23 -12.83
C GLY A 62 4.51 3.13 -11.82
N PRO A 63 4.67 4.45 -12.07
CA PRO A 63 5.50 5.31 -11.25
C PRO A 63 5.02 5.27 -9.80
N THR A 64 5.71 4.48 -8.99
CA THR A 64 5.52 4.45 -7.55
C THR A 64 6.14 5.73 -7.02
N LEU A 65 5.50 6.33 -6.01
CA LEU A 65 6.07 7.52 -5.40
C LEU A 65 7.50 7.21 -4.94
N PRO A 66 8.47 8.12 -5.17
CA PRO A 66 9.83 7.90 -4.73
C PRO A 66 9.91 7.63 -3.22
N LYS A 67 10.34 6.42 -2.85
CA LYS A 67 10.46 6.02 -1.43
C LYS A 67 11.85 6.24 -0.86
N THR A 68 12.83 6.43 -1.74
CA THR A 68 14.23 6.67 -1.38
C THR A 68 14.70 8.01 -1.90
N VAL A 69 15.67 8.63 -1.22
CA VAL A 69 16.28 9.89 -1.64
C VAL A 69 16.87 9.80 -3.06
N GLN A 70 17.42 8.64 -3.43
CA GLN A 70 17.98 8.41 -4.77
C GLN A 70 16.91 8.39 -5.86
N GLN A 71 15.74 7.82 -5.58
CA GLN A 71 14.61 7.86 -6.50
C GLN A 71 14.03 9.27 -6.58
N ALA A 72 13.94 9.97 -5.44
CA ALA A 72 13.40 11.33 -5.39
C ALA A 72 14.22 12.29 -6.27
N LYS A 73 15.55 12.20 -6.24
CA LYS A 73 16.44 13.00 -7.11
C LYS A 73 16.25 12.76 -8.61
N LYS A 74 15.73 11.59 -9.01
CA LYS A 74 15.47 11.25 -10.41
C LYS A 74 14.05 11.60 -10.86
N HIS A 75 13.19 11.98 -9.92
CA HIS A 75 11.79 12.23 -10.15
C HIS A 75 11.56 13.70 -10.52
N THR A 76 10.71 13.94 -11.52
CA THR A 76 10.28 15.28 -11.94
C THR A 76 9.04 15.69 -11.15
N TYR A 77 9.06 16.84 -10.47
CA TYR A 77 7.98 17.25 -9.57
C TYR A 77 7.25 18.48 -10.12
N HIS A 78 6.38 18.30 -11.12
CA HIS A 78 5.69 19.41 -11.80
C HIS A 78 5.02 20.42 -10.88
N PHE A 79 4.40 19.97 -9.80
CA PHE A 79 3.79 20.87 -8.82
C PHE A 79 4.86 21.63 -8.01
N TRP A 80 5.76 20.90 -7.34
CA TRP A 80 6.77 21.49 -6.44
C TRP A 80 7.81 22.36 -7.15
N GLU A 81 8.06 22.13 -8.44
CA GLU A 81 8.94 22.99 -9.25
C GLU A 81 8.43 24.42 -9.40
N THR A 82 7.14 24.66 -9.16
CA THR A 82 6.49 25.99 -9.18
C THR A 82 6.40 26.63 -7.80
N GLN A 83 6.67 25.88 -6.73
CA GLN A 83 6.51 26.35 -5.36
C GLN A 83 7.81 26.99 -4.85
N PRO A 84 7.74 27.97 -3.94
CA PRO A 84 8.91 28.61 -3.36
C PRO A 84 9.53 27.72 -2.28
N VAL A 85 10.06 26.56 -2.68
CA VAL A 85 10.74 25.59 -1.82
C VAL A 85 12.13 25.25 -2.39
N PRO A 86 13.12 24.90 -1.56
CA PRO A 86 14.43 24.49 -2.05
C PRO A 86 14.34 23.21 -2.89
N ARG A 87 15.13 23.10 -3.96
CA ARG A 87 15.12 21.90 -4.79
C ARG A 87 16.01 20.81 -4.20
N LEU A 88 15.74 19.57 -4.58
CA LEU A 88 16.55 18.42 -4.18
C LEU A 88 17.94 18.54 -4.79
N GLY A 89 18.95 18.82 -3.95
CA GLY A 89 20.35 18.92 -4.35
C GLY A 89 20.93 20.34 -4.29
N ASP A 90 20.12 21.35 -3.99
CA ASP A 90 20.59 22.72 -3.81
C ASP A 90 21.35 22.86 -2.47
N SER A 91 22.45 23.62 -2.47
CA SER A 91 23.11 24.06 -1.23
C SER A 91 22.43 25.33 -0.72
N VAL A 92 21.71 25.22 0.40
CA VAL A 92 21.10 26.38 1.07
C VAL A 92 22.17 27.05 1.93
N GLU A 93 22.69 28.19 1.47
CA GLU A 93 23.78 28.93 2.14
C GLU A 93 23.29 30.10 2.98
N THR A 94 22.03 30.51 2.80
CA THR A 94 21.43 31.68 3.44
C THR A 94 20.15 31.31 4.20
N HIS A 95 19.91 32.00 5.30
CA HIS A 95 18.66 31.90 6.06
C HIS A 95 17.76 33.08 5.70
N GLY A 96 16.56 32.80 5.16
CA GLY A 96 15.61 33.84 4.79
C GLY A 96 14.47 33.33 3.90
N PRO A 97 13.58 34.23 3.46
CA PRO A 97 12.55 33.93 2.47
C PRO A 97 13.16 33.46 1.15
N ILE A 98 12.46 32.55 0.45
CA ILE A 98 12.86 32.09 -0.90
C ILE A 98 12.40 33.08 -1.97
N VAL A 99 11.31 33.81 -1.69
CA VAL A 99 10.78 34.88 -2.53
C VAL A 99 10.76 36.16 -1.69
N GLU A 100 11.39 37.21 -2.19
CA GLU A 100 11.42 38.54 -1.56
C GLU A 100 10.24 39.39 -2.03
N GLY A 101 9.61 40.14 -1.11
CA GLY A 101 8.54 41.11 -1.40
C GLY A 101 7.12 40.67 -1.02
N GLU A 102 6.16 41.61 -1.14
CA GLU A 102 4.73 41.33 -0.92
C GLU A 102 4.18 40.52 -2.08
N ALA A 103 3.77 39.27 -1.80
CA ALA A 103 3.10 38.46 -2.79
C ALA A 103 1.72 39.05 -3.09
N SER A 104 1.45 39.37 -4.36
CA SER A 104 0.10 39.70 -4.81
C SER A 104 -0.79 38.47 -4.60
N VAL A 105 -1.66 38.51 -3.60
CA VAL A 105 -2.54 37.40 -3.24
C VAL A 105 -3.78 37.40 -4.16
N ARG A 106 -4.11 36.22 -4.70
CA ARG A 106 -5.34 36.02 -5.48
C ARG A 106 -6.57 36.14 -4.57
N MET A 107 -7.60 36.85 -5.02
CA MET A 107 -8.84 37.04 -4.27
C MET A 107 -9.84 35.90 -4.48
N GLU A 108 -9.91 35.33 -5.69
CA GLU A 108 -10.83 34.23 -6.00
C GLU A 108 -10.26 32.87 -5.59
N PRO A 109 -11.09 31.94 -5.09
CA PRO A 109 -10.66 30.56 -4.82
C PRO A 109 -10.11 29.86 -6.07
N TYR A 110 -9.24 28.87 -5.85
CA TYR A 110 -8.79 27.98 -6.93
C TYR A 110 -9.95 27.15 -7.46
N SER A 111 -9.97 26.90 -8.77
CA SER A 111 -11.00 26.10 -9.39
C SER A 111 -10.86 24.62 -9.01
N LEU A 112 -11.97 24.00 -8.63
CA LEU A 112 -12.07 22.56 -8.39
C LEU A 112 -12.63 21.83 -9.63
N PRO A 113 -12.42 20.50 -9.75
CA PRO A 113 -13.10 19.70 -10.75
C PRO A 113 -14.62 19.81 -10.66
N GLN A 114 -15.30 19.56 -11.77
CA GLN A 114 -16.77 19.61 -11.83
C GLN A 114 -17.40 18.66 -10.80
N GLY A 115 -18.41 19.15 -10.07
CA GLY A 115 -19.12 18.41 -9.03
C GLY A 115 -18.59 18.63 -7.62
N PHE A 116 -17.49 19.39 -7.46
CA PHE A 116 -16.95 19.77 -6.16
C PHE A 116 -17.02 21.28 -5.95
N SER A 117 -17.16 21.68 -4.68
CA SER A 117 -17.15 23.08 -4.24
C SER A 117 -16.35 23.21 -2.95
N TRP A 118 -15.81 24.40 -2.71
CA TRP A 118 -15.22 24.73 -1.41
C TRP A 118 -16.30 24.89 -0.35
N ASP A 119 -15.99 24.46 0.87
CA ASP A 119 -16.81 24.63 2.05
C ASP A 119 -15.92 24.96 3.27
N THR A 120 -16.51 25.71 4.19
CA THR A 120 -15.90 26.33 5.38
C THR A 120 -16.41 25.54 6.58
N LEU A 121 -15.53 24.76 7.22
CA LEU A 121 -15.93 23.76 8.21
C LEU A 121 -16.06 24.39 9.61
N ASP A 122 -17.30 24.56 10.07
CA ASP A 122 -17.58 24.93 11.46
C ASP A 122 -17.37 23.73 12.41
N LEU A 123 -16.18 23.65 13.00
CA LEU A 123 -15.81 22.59 13.94
C LEU A 123 -16.50 22.70 15.31
N SER A 124 -17.22 23.80 15.59
CA SER A 124 -18.10 23.87 16.76
C SER A 124 -19.39 23.09 16.56
N ASN A 125 -19.75 22.75 15.31
CA ASN A 125 -20.85 21.86 15.01
C ASN A 125 -20.40 20.38 15.15
N PRO A 126 -20.97 19.61 16.09
CA PRO A 126 -20.56 18.23 16.33
C PRO A 126 -20.80 17.31 15.12
N SER A 127 -21.76 17.62 14.25
CA SER A 127 -22.01 16.85 13.02
C SER A 127 -20.86 17.03 12.02
N VAL A 128 -20.44 18.27 11.79
CA VAL A 128 -19.34 18.61 10.86
C VAL A 128 -18.02 18.01 11.36
N LEU A 129 -17.74 18.14 12.67
CA LEU A 129 -16.56 17.53 13.28
C LEU A 129 -16.55 16.01 13.12
N LYS A 130 -17.71 15.37 13.24
CA LYS A 130 -17.85 13.92 13.01
C LYS A 130 -17.60 13.56 11.54
N GLU A 131 -18.11 14.33 10.59
CA GLU A 131 -17.86 14.12 9.16
C GLU A 131 -16.36 14.22 8.83
N LEU A 132 -15.66 15.24 9.34
CA LEU A 132 -14.22 15.39 9.18
C LEU A 132 -13.44 14.23 9.82
N CYS A 133 -13.87 13.81 11.02
CA CYS A 133 -13.28 12.68 11.72
C CYS A 133 -13.42 11.38 10.92
N THR A 134 -14.62 11.09 10.41
CA THR A 134 -14.88 9.95 9.54
C THR A 134 -14.04 10.00 8.26
N LEU A 135 -14.01 11.15 7.57
CA LEU A 135 -13.21 11.33 6.36
C LEU A 135 -11.75 10.97 6.60
N ARG A 136 -11.15 11.48 7.69
CA ARG A 136 -9.75 11.23 8.02
C ARG A 136 -9.52 9.75 8.39
N ASN A 137 -10.36 9.17 9.24
CA ASN A 137 -10.20 7.77 9.66
C ASN A 137 -10.34 6.78 8.50
N GLU A 138 -11.18 7.09 7.50
CA GLU A 138 -11.42 6.21 6.35
C GLU A 138 -10.40 6.40 5.21
N ASN A 139 -9.84 7.60 5.03
CA ASN A 139 -9.02 7.94 3.85
C ASN A 139 -7.56 8.30 4.16
N TYR A 140 -7.24 8.66 5.41
CA TYR A 140 -5.88 8.99 5.82
C TYR A 140 -5.13 7.69 6.17
N ARG A 141 -4.49 7.11 5.15
CA ARG A 141 -3.63 5.92 5.32
C ARG A 141 -2.23 6.37 5.72
N GLU A 142 -1.75 5.85 6.85
CA GLU A 142 -0.34 5.91 7.22
C GLU A 142 0.30 4.53 6.97
N GLU A 143 1.44 4.56 6.30
CA GLU A 143 2.38 3.46 6.03
C GLU A 143 2.05 2.39 4.96
N ASP A 144 3.14 1.90 4.37
CA ASP A 144 3.20 0.98 3.22
C ASP A 144 2.76 -0.46 3.57
N ASP A 145 2.81 -0.85 4.83
CA ASP A 145 2.59 -2.23 5.28
C ASP A 145 1.15 -2.50 5.74
N ASN A 146 0.30 -1.45 5.77
CA ASN A 146 -1.12 -1.55 6.10
C ASN A 146 -1.40 -2.10 7.51
N THR A 147 -0.41 -2.06 8.42
CA THR A 147 -0.50 -2.70 9.75
C THR A 147 -1.14 -1.82 10.82
N MET A 148 -1.10 -0.50 10.65
CA MET A 148 -1.64 0.45 11.64
C MET A 148 -2.48 1.53 10.96
N ARG A 149 -3.61 1.87 11.57
CA ARG A 149 -4.42 3.03 11.21
C ARG A 149 -4.56 3.91 12.43
N PHE A 150 -4.26 5.20 12.30
CA PHE A 150 -4.54 6.16 13.34
C PHE A 150 -6.04 6.44 13.36
N GLU A 151 -6.66 6.18 14.51
CA GLU A 151 -8.03 6.62 14.76
C GLU A 151 -7.97 8.00 15.41
N PHE A 152 -8.38 9.02 14.66
CA PHE A 152 -8.55 10.36 15.17
C PHE A 152 -9.85 10.41 15.99
N SER A 153 -9.78 10.93 17.21
CA SER A 153 -10.97 11.25 18.00
C SER A 153 -11.43 12.69 17.71
N SER A 154 -12.73 12.96 17.89
CA SER A 154 -13.27 14.31 17.74
C SER A 154 -12.58 15.31 18.66
N ASP A 155 -12.34 14.93 19.92
CA ASP A 155 -11.66 15.77 20.91
C ASP A 155 -10.23 16.12 20.48
N TYR A 156 -9.51 15.15 19.92
CA TYR A 156 -8.16 15.37 19.40
C TYR A 156 -8.17 16.34 18.21
N LEU A 157 -9.10 16.18 17.27
CA LEU A 157 -9.22 17.08 16.12
C LEU A 157 -9.61 18.49 16.56
N GLN A 158 -10.52 18.62 17.52
CA GLN A 158 -10.91 19.91 18.06
C GLN A 158 -9.71 20.61 18.72
N TRP A 159 -8.96 19.89 19.54
CA TRP A 159 -7.73 20.41 20.16
C TRP A 159 -6.67 20.81 19.13
N ALA A 160 -6.45 20.00 18.11
CA ALA A 160 -5.42 20.23 17.09
C ALA A 160 -5.78 21.36 16.11
N LEU A 161 -7.07 21.51 15.78
CA LEU A 161 -7.54 22.44 14.76
C LEU A 161 -8.07 23.76 15.33
N GLN A 162 -8.25 23.88 16.64
CA GLN A 162 -8.68 25.12 17.31
C GLN A 162 -7.65 25.65 18.33
N PRO A 163 -6.37 25.87 17.94
CA PRO A 163 -5.41 26.53 18.82
C PRO A 163 -5.80 28.00 19.08
N PRO A 164 -5.19 28.68 20.08
CA PRO A 164 -5.43 30.11 20.29
C PRO A 164 -5.24 30.94 19.01
N ASN A 165 -6.15 31.88 18.74
CA ASN A 165 -6.21 32.69 17.51
C ASN A 165 -6.49 31.90 16.22
N TRP A 166 -7.03 30.68 16.32
CA TRP A 166 -7.57 30.01 15.14
C TRP A 166 -8.64 30.89 14.49
N LEU A 167 -8.64 30.93 13.16
CA LEU A 167 -9.70 31.56 12.40
C LEU A 167 -10.71 30.48 12.07
N ALA A 168 -12.00 30.78 12.26
CA ALA A 168 -13.07 29.97 11.70
C ALA A 168 -12.83 29.85 10.20
N GLN A 169 -12.54 28.63 9.76
CA GLN A 169 -12.23 28.29 8.36
C GLN A 169 -13.50 28.34 7.54
#